data_AF-A0A4P6JKX9-F1
#
_entry.id   AF-A0A4P6JKX9-F1
#
_cell.length_a   1.000
_cell.length_b   1.000
_cell.length_c   1.000
_cell.angle_alpha   90.00
_cell.angle_beta   90.00
_cell.angle_gamma   90.00
#
_symmetry.space_group_name_H-M   'P 1'
#
loop_
_entity.id
_entity.type
_entity.pdbx_description
1 polymer ?
#
loop_
_entity_poly.entity_id
_entity_poly.type
_entity_poly.pdbx_seq_one_letter_code
_entity_poly.pdbx_strand_id
1 'polypeptide(L)'
;MKKQTKQQAILHQLRSLADQPREQAHYALEVLERERGQQVASAALAVLTDIPLPAGRPLLRQLYEHYAEAGVKRDAGGALRIALIGALLPIVEPQDQALAERAISTYEFMPPNREECTSGLRTAGLVLLSNLNHVLASFHCTRLLFDEYTSCMSGEPAVSAVRLLASLESNLLYQGHLLPLYSYLFQRKCHPEVEGECLRQLAKAPEEIVENILSHYTTRISVGTGALVPRHVGKDDVVLLGLFDLLLAHSKGSSLSFIEEFLHETRRYNIYHYVLTMIIANHSSQAWELLLKVAQDEQEPEKIQLLLAALTLVQHDPAIEKLMHQLRQKAV
;
A
#
# COMPACT_ATOMS: atom_id res chain seq x y z
N MET A 1 -38.53 -14.19 20.93
CA MET A 1 -38.10 -14.04 19.53
C MET A 1 -36.72 -14.68 19.39
N LYS A 2 -36.46 -15.54 18.38
CA LYS A 2 -35.14 -16.19 18.22
C LYS A 2 -34.08 -15.11 17.95
N LYS A 3 -32.88 -15.24 18.55
CA LYS A 3 -31.77 -14.27 18.45
C LYS A 3 -31.49 -13.83 17.01
N GLN A 4 -31.53 -14.78 16.08
CA GLN A 4 -31.32 -14.56 14.66
C GLN A 4 -32.39 -13.66 14.01
N THR A 5 -33.68 -13.87 14.35
CA THR A 5 -34.78 -13.05 13.86
C THR A 5 -34.65 -11.60 14.32
N LYS A 6 -34.17 -11.38 15.55
CA LYS A 6 -33.89 -10.03 16.07
C LYS A 6 -32.77 -9.34 15.29
N GLN A 7 -31.67 -10.04 15.04
CA GLN A 7 -30.55 -9.50 14.28
C GLN A 7 -30.94 -9.17 12.83
N GLN A 8 -31.72 -10.04 12.18
CA GLN A 8 -32.24 -9.80 10.83
C GLN A 8 -33.15 -8.57 10.77
N ALA A 9 -34.04 -8.38 11.76
CA ALA A 9 -34.90 -7.21 11.83
C ALA A 9 -34.09 -5.90 11.96
N ILE A 10 -33.04 -5.91 12.79
CA ILE A 10 -32.15 -4.75 12.96
C ILE A 10 -31.41 -4.43 11.66
N LEU A 11 -30.84 -5.45 11.00
CA LEU A 11 -30.14 -5.26 9.73
C LEU A 11 -31.07 -4.77 8.63
N HIS A 12 -32.31 -5.26 8.59
CA HIS A 12 -33.32 -4.77 7.67
C HIS A 12 -33.65 -3.29 7.93
N GLN A 13 -33.84 -2.92 9.20
CA GLN A 13 -34.12 -1.53 9.58
C GLN A 13 -32.98 -0.58 9.24
N LEU A 14 -31.72 -0.98 9.48
CA LEU A 14 -30.54 -0.20 9.07
C LEU A 14 -30.55 0.05 7.56
N ARG A 15 -30.90 -0.95 6.75
CA ARG A 15 -30.96 -0.82 5.29
C ARG A 15 -32.12 0.03 4.82
N SER A 16 -33.29 -0.07 5.45
CA SER A 16 -34.47 0.73 5.07
C SER A 16 -34.28 2.23 5.32
N LEU A 17 -33.33 2.61 6.18
CA LEU A 17 -32.99 4.00 6.47
C LEU A 17 -31.86 4.55 5.56
N ALA A 18 -31.41 3.82 4.54
CA ALA A 18 -30.30 4.26 3.67
C ALA A 18 -30.53 5.63 3.00
N ASP A 19 -31.78 5.94 2.64
CA ASP A 19 -32.15 7.23 2.05
C ASP A 19 -32.30 8.36 3.09
N GLN A 20 -32.08 8.05 4.38
CA GLN A 20 -32.21 8.96 5.51
C GLN A 20 -30.93 8.92 6.37
N PRO A 21 -29.80 9.45 5.86
CA PRO A 21 -28.47 9.22 6.46
C PRO A 21 -28.38 9.56 7.95
N ARG A 22 -28.97 10.69 8.37
CA ARG A 22 -28.96 11.11 9.78
C ARG A 22 -29.73 10.15 10.68
N GLU A 23 -30.91 9.72 10.25
CA GLU A 23 -31.72 8.76 11.00
C GLU A 23 -31.04 7.39 11.06
N GLN A 24 -30.41 6.98 9.96
CA GLN A 24 -29.63 5.76 9.88
C GLN A 24 -28.48 5.77 10.89
N ALA A 25 -27.72 6.88 10.98
CA ALA A 25 -26.63 7.03 11.94
C ALA A 25 -27.10 7.03 13.40
N HIS A 26 -28.19 7.74 13.70
CA HIS A 26 -28.79 7.70 15.05
C HIS A 26 -29.26 6.28 15.42
N TYR A 27 -29.94 5.59 14.51
CA TYR A 27 -30.37 4.21 14.74
C TYR A 27 -29.19 3.25 14.90
N ALA A 28 -28.13 3.41 14.11
CA ALA A 28 -26.89 2.65 14.26
C ALA A 28 -26.27 2.83 15.65
N LEU A 29 -26.27 4.07 16.17
CA LEU A 29 -25.79 4.35 17.52
C LEU A 29 -26.66 3.65 18.59
N GLU A 30 -27.99 3.74 18.49
CA GLU A 30 -28.90 3.03 19.41
C GLU A 30 -28.70 1.50 19.38
N VAL A 31 -28.48 0.95 18.20
CA VAL A 31 -28.17 -0.48 18.01
C VAL A 31 -26.87 -0.82 18.74
N LEU A 32 -25.84 0.01 18.62
CA LEU A 32 -24.56 -0.13 19.34
C LEU A 32 -24.67 0.16 20.84
N GLU A 33 -25.78 0.64 21.38
CA GLU A 33 -25.97 0.68 22.84
C GLU A 33 -26.50 -0.66 23.36
N ARG A 34 -27.39 -1.30 22.59
CA ARG A 34 -28.24 -2.40 23.07
C ARG A 34 -27.76 -3.77 22.60
N GLU A 35 -27.10 -3.84 21.46
CA GLU A 35 -26.70 -5.09 20.82
C GLU A 35 -25.18 -5.20 20.69
N ARG A 36 -24.68 -6.43 20.91
CA ARG A 36 -23.25 -6.75 20.89
C ARG A 36 -22.92 -7.86 19.90
N GLY A 37 -23.91 -8.29 19.10
CA GLY A 37 -23.70 -9.31 18.08
C GLY A 37 -22.79 -8.79 16.97
N GLN A 38 -21.68 -9.49 16.70
CA GLN A 38 -20.64 -9.06 15.77
C GLN A 38 -21.18 -8.58 14.41
N GLN A 39 -22.11 -9.32 13.79
CA GLN A 39 -22.70 -8.95 12.50
C GLN A 39 -23.48 -7.63 12.56
N VAL A 40 -24.28 -7.44 13.61
CA VAL A 40 -25.08 -6.23 13.79
C VAL A 40 -24.18 -5.05 14.15
N ALA A 41 -23.20 -5.25 15.04
CA ALA A 41 -22.24 -4.23 15.43
C ALA A 41 -21.40 -3.77 14.23
N SER A 42 -20.90 -4.70 13.40
CA SER A 42 -20.13 -4.37 12.20
C SER A 42 -20.95 -3.56 11.21
N ALA A 43 -22.23 -3.92 10.99
CA ALA A 43 -23.10 -3.17 10.09
C ALA A 43 -23.41 -1.75 10.62
N ALA A 44 -23.65 -1.61 11.92
CA ALA A 44 -23.87 -0.31 12.53
C ALA A 44 -22.61 0.58 12.51
N LEU A 45 -21.42 0.00 12.73
CA LEU A 45 -20.14 0.72 12.64
C LEU A 45 -19.80 1.12 11.20
N ALA A 46 -20.19 0.32 10.20
CA ALA A 46 -20.05 0.71 8.81
C ALA A 46 -20.86 1.98 8.50
N VAL A 47 -22.13 2.03 8.95
CA VAL A 47 -22.96 3.25 8.82
C VAL A 47 -22.30 4.46 9.48
N LEU A 48 -21.73 4.31 10.69
CA LEU A 48 -21.10 5.43 11.40
C LEU A 48 -19.75 5.86 10.82
N THR A 49 -19.07 4.97 10.10
CA THR A 49 -17.88 5.32 9.30
C THR A 49 -18.28 6.20 8.11
N ASP A 50 -19.36 5.84 7.41
CA ASP A 50 -19.83 6.58 6.23
C ASP A 50 -20.55 7.88 6.59
N ILE A 51 -21.27 7.89 7.72
CA ILE A 51 -22.09 9.01 8.20
C ILE A 51 -21.68 9.32 9.65
N PRO A 52 -20.63 10.15 9.85
CA PRO A 52 -20.08 10.42 11.17
C PRO A 52 -21.08 11.13 12.08
N LEU A 53 -21.18 10.67 13.33
CA LEU A 53 -22.06 11.24 14.34
C LEU A 53 -21.26 11.62 15.59
N PRO A 54 -20.84 12.90 15.76
CA PRO A 54 -20.00 13.34 16.87
C PRO A 54 -20.53 12.98 18.26
N ALA A 55 -21.85 13.04 18.45
CA ALA A 55 -22.51 12.69 19.71
C ALA A 55 -22.30 11.22 20.12
N GLY A 56 -21.96 10.33 19.17
CA GLY A 56 -21.69 8.92 19.42
C GLY A 56 -20.30 8.63 19.97
N ARG A 57 -19.37 9.60 19.93
CA ARG A 57 -17.97 9.40 20.32
C ARG A 57 -17.78 8.76 21.70
N PRO A 58 -18.46 9.19 22.79
CA PRO A 58 -18.29 8.56 24.10
C PRO A 58 -18.62 7.06 24.10
N LEU A 59 -19.68 6.66 23.39
CA LEU A 59 -20.07 5.25 23.26
C LEU A 59 -19.04 4.46 22.46
N LEU A 60 -18.54 5.00 21.34
CA LEU A 60 -17.51 4.33 20.52
C LEU A 60 -16.23 4.07 21.32
N ARG A 61 -15.78 5.04 22.12
CA ARG A 61 -14.65 4.85 23.04
C ARG A 61 -14.93 3.77 24.09
N GLN A 62 -16.10 3.81 24.72
CA GLN A 62 -16.50 2.81 25.71
C GLN A 62 -16.53 1.39 25.10
N LEU A 63 -17.04 1.26 23.88
CA LEU A 63 -17.05 -0.01 23.14
C LEU A 63 -15.64 -0.48 22.82
N TYR A 64 -14.75 0.43 22.42
CA TYR A 64 -13.35 0.08 22.18
C TYR A 64 -12.71 -0.53 23.43
N GLU A 65 -12.86 0.10 24.60
CA GLU A 65 -12.35 -0.45 25.87
C GLU A 65 -12.97 -1.82 26.17
N HIS A 66 -14.29 -1.96 25.99
CA HIS A 66 -15.00 -3.21 26.24
C HIS A 66 -14.45 -4.39 25.43
N TYR A 67 -14.08 -4.17 24.18
CA TYR A 67 -13.47 -5.19 23.33
C TYR A 67 -11.98 -5.38 23.64
N ALA A 68 -11.25 -4.30 23.93
CA ALA A 68 -9.84 -4.36 24.30
C ALA A 68 -9.59 -5.16 25.59
N GLU A 69 -10.42 -4.98 26.63
CA GLU A 69 -10.31 -5.68 27.91
C GLU A 69 -10.41 -7.21 27.80
N ALA A 70 -11.22 -7.69 26.86
CA ALA A 70 -11.40 -9.13 26.64
C ALA A 70 -10.57 -9.70 25.47
N GLY A 71 -9.99 -8.81 24.65
CA GLY A 71 -9.20 -9.13 23.47
C GLY A 71 -9.83 -10.21 22.60
N VAL A 72 -9.04 -11.24 22.30
CA VAL A 72 -9.40 -12.40 21.48
C VAL A 72 -10.75 -13.05 21.86
N LYS A 73 -11.16 -13.01 23.14
CA LYS A 73 -12.42 -13.64 23.58
C LYS A 73 -13.67 -12.95 23.02
N ARG A 74 -13.61 -11.64 22.74
CA ARG A 74 -14.75 -10.85 22.23
C ARG A 74 -14.52 -10.30 20.83
N ASP A 75 -13.27 -10.14 20.44
CA ASP A 75 -12.86 -9.50 19.19
C ASP A 75 -11.57 -10.13 18.66
N ALA A 76 -11.67 -11.41 18.31
CA ALA A 76 -10.59 -12.19 17.70
C ALA A 76 -10.06 -11.50 16.43
N GLY A 77 -8.78 -11.11 16.44
CA GLY A 77 -8.16 -10.40 15.32
C GLY A 77 -8.48 -8.90 15.26
N GLY A 78 -9.19 -8.36 16.24
CA GLY A 78 -9.37 -6.90 16.37
C GLY A 78 -10.36 -6.27 15.38
N ALA A 79 -11.17 -7.04 14.66
CA ALA A 79 -12.04 -6.52 13.60
C ALA A 79 -13.05 -5.46 14.07
N LEU A 80 -13.65 -5.64 15.26
CA LEU A 80 -14.56 -4.66 15.83
C LEU A 80 -13.81 -3.42 16.32
N ARG A 81 -12.63 -3.58 16.92
CA ARG A 81 -11.76 -2.44 17.29
C ARG A 81 -11.29 -1.64 16.08
N ILE A 82 -10.97 -2.30 14.96
CA ILE A 82 -10.67 -1.64 13.68
C ILE A 82 -11.86 -0.81 13.21
N ALA A 83 -13.06 -1.40 13.18
CA ALA A 83 -14.29 -0.70 12.77
C ALA A 83 -14.65 0.47 13.70
N LEU A 84 -14.40 0.33 15.01
CA LEU A 84 -14.57 1.41 15.98
C LEU A 84 -13.59 2.56 15.73
N ILE A 85 -12.32 2.26 15.44
CA ILE A 85 -11.34 3.29 15.05
C ILE A 85 -11.77 3.97 13.75
N GLY A 86 -12.27 3.22 12.76
CA GLY A 86 -12.80 3.77 11.51
C GLY A 86 -13.94 4.76 11.74
N ALA A 87 -14.91 4.40 12.59
CA ALA A 87 -16.02 5.28 12.96
C ALA A 87 -15.58 6.50 13.82
N LEU A 88 -14.50 6.36 14.60
CA LEU A 88 -13.93 7.46 15.39
C LEU A 88 -13.12 8.44 14.54
N LEU A 89 -12.44 7.97 13.49
CA LEU A 89 -11.53 8.75 12.66
C LEU A 89 -12.08 10.12 12.22
N PRO A 90 -13.29 10.23 11.63
CA PRO A 90 -13.84 11.52 11.19
C PRO A 90 -14.28 12.45 12.33
N ILE A 91 -14.36 11.97 13.57
CA ILE A 91 -14.84 12.71 14.76
C ILE A 91 -13.82 12.67 15.90
N VAL A 92 -12.55 12.39 15.59
CA VAL A 92 -11.50 12.18 16.57
C VAL A 92 -11.16 13.48 17.30
N GLU A 93 -10.84 13.39 18.59
CA GLU A 93 -10.35 14.53 19.39
C GLU A 93 -9.02 14.18 20.09
N PRO A 94 -8.24 15.17 20.58
CA PRO A 94 -6.93 14.94 21.19
C PRO A 94 -6.91 13.88 22.31
N GLN A 95 -8.01 13.71 23.06
CA GLN A 95 -8.08 12.71 24.13
C GLN A 95 -8.11 11.26 23.61
N ASP A 96 -8.23 11.04 22.30
CA ASP A 96 -8.18 9.71 21.66
C ASP A 96 -6.74 9.24 21.39
N GLN A 97 -5.72 10.07 21.64
CA GLN A 97 -4.32 9.72 21.35
C GLN A 97 -3.89 8.41 22.03
N ALA A 98 -4.18 8.25 23.33
CA ALA A 98 -3.86 7.04 24.08
C ALA A 98 -4.62 5.79 23.60
N LEU A 99 -5.78 5.95 22.95
CA LEU A 99 -6.49 4.85 22.30
C LEU A 99 -5.75 4.43 21.03
N ALA A 100 -5.34 5.40 20.20
CA ALA A 100 -4.57 5.14 18.98
C ALA A 100 -3.22 4.45 19.28
N GLU A 101 -2.47 4.93 20.27
CA GLU A 101 -1.19 4.33 20.69
C GLU A 101 -1.34 2.88 21.18
N ARG A 102 -2.43 2.58 21.90
CA ARG A 102 -2.73 1.20 22.32
C ARG A 102 -3.07 0.31 21.13
N ALA A 103 -3.86 0.80 20.16
CA ALA A 103 -4.15 0.05 18.93
C ALA A 103 -2.86 -0.29 18.16
N ILE A 104 -1.97 0.70 17.98
CA ILE A 104 -0.65 0.57 17.33
C ILE A 104 0.26 -0.47 18.03
N SER A 105 0.09 -0.65 19.33
CA SER A 105 0.92 -1.52 20.16
C SER A 105 0.27 -2.87 20.47
N THR A 106 -0.89 -3.18 19.86
CA THR A 106 -1.60 -4.44 20.10
C THR A 106 -1.07 -5.54 19.17
N TYR A 107 -0.76 -6.69 19.77
CA TYR A 107 -0.38 -7.92 19.07
C TYR A 107 -1.24 -9.07 19.61
N GLU A 108 -1.88 -9.80 18.71
CA GLU A 108 -2.64 -11.01 19.05
C GLU A 108 -2.20 -12.17 18.17
N PHE A 109 -1.95 -13.31 18.80
CA PHE A 109 -1.49 -14.54 18.15
C PHE A 109 -2.51 -15.64 18.36
N MET A 110 -3.23 -16.00 17.29
CA MET A 110 -4.32 -16.97 17.38
C MET A 110 -3.87 -18.38 17.00
N PRO A 111 -4.38 -19.43 17.67
CA PRO A 111 -4.16 -20.81 17.23
C PRO A 111 -4.82 -21.08 15.87
N PRO A 112 -4.36 -22.07 15.09
CA PRO A 112 -3.30 -23.03 15.45
C PRO A 112 -1.88 -22.53 15.16
N ASN A 113 -1.69 -21.67 14.16
CA ASN A 113 -0.37 -21.30 13.66
C ASN A 113 0.35 -20.23 14.50
N ARG A 114 -0.37 -19.56 15.43
CA ARG A 114 0.13 -18.41 16.20
C ARG A 114 0.69 -17.31 15.30
N GLU A 115 0.07 -17.10 14.16
CA GLU A 115 0.33 -15.94 13.32
C GLU A 115 -0.27 -14.69 13.98
N GLU A 116 0.42 -13.56 13.84
CA GLU A 116 -0.07 -12.28 14.31
C GLU A 116 -1.27 -11.86 13.44
N CYS A 117 -2.36 -11.45 14.08
CA CYS A 117 -3.64 -11.22 13.40
C CYS A 117 -4.22 -9.81 13.60
N THR A 118 -3.47 -8.90 14.23
CA THR A 118 -3.88 -7.52 14.53
C THR A 118 -3.06 -6.46 13.76
N SER A 119 -2.35 -6.84 12.70
CA SER A 119 -1.71 -5.88 11.77
C SER A 119 -2.67 -4.81 11.24
N GLY A 120 -3.92 -5.19 10.97
CA GLY A 120 -4.98 -4.23 10.59
C GLY A 120 -5.34 -3.25 11.71
N LEU A 121 -5.33 -3.68 12.98
CA LEU A 121 -5.58 -2.82 14.13
C LEU A 121 -4.43 -1.83 14.35
N ARG A 122 -3.19 -2.29 14.20
CA ARG A 122 -2.00 -1.44 14.27
C ARG A 122 -2.02 -0.37 13.17
N THR A 123 -2.43 -0.75 11.96
CA THR A 123 -2.62 0.15 10.82
C THR A 123 -3.72 1.18 11.09
N ALA A 124 -4.89 0.75 11.55
CA ALA A 124 -6.00 1.66 11.87
C ALA A 124 -5.61 2.66 12.97
N GLY A 125 -4.93 2.18 14.02
CA GLY A 125 -4.40 3.02 15.08
C GLY A 125 -3.39 4.05 14.56
N LEU A 126 -2.53 3.66 13.62
CA LEU A 126 -1.54 4.54 13.01
C LEU A 126 -2.18 5.68 12.22
N VAL A 127 -3.21 5.38 11.43
CA VAL A 127 -4.00 6.39 10.70
C VAL A 127 -4.73 7.33 11.67
N LEU A 128 -5.31 6.79 12.75
CA LEU A 128 -5.95 7.62 13.77
C LEU A 128 -4.95 8.56 14.43
N LEU A 129 -3.78 8.04 14.83
CA LEU A 129 -2.73 8.82 15.46
C LEU A 129 -2.17 9.90 14.53
N SER A 130 -2.06 9.62 13.23
CA SER A 130 -1.56 10.62 12.28
C SER A 130 -2.47 11.84 12.18
N ASN A 131 -3.78 11.70 12.40
CA ASN A 131 -4.72 12.82 12.45
C ASN A 131 -4.65 13.62 13.76
N LEU A 132 -4.02 13.07 14.81
CA LEU A 132 -3.92 13.69 16.13
C LEU A 132 -2.53 14.28 16.40
N ASN A 133 -1.48 13.55 16.01
CA ASN A 133 -0.10 13.87 16.34
C ASN A 133 0.85 13.26 15.28
N HIS A 134 1.13 14.02 14.22
CA HIS A 134 2.00 13.60 13.12
C HIS A 134 3.41 13.21 13.56
N VAL A 135 3.97 13.90 14.56
CA VAL A 135 5.32 13.62 15.07
C VAL A 135 5.35 12.27 15.75
N LEU A 136 4.43 12.01 16.67
CA LEU A 136 4.37 10.70 17.33
C LEU A 136 4.03 9.58 16.34
N ALA A 137 3.16 9.85 15.36
CA ALA A 137 2.85 8.92 14.29
C ALA A 137 4.10 8.53 13.49
N SER A 138 5.03 9.45 13.19
CA SER A 138 6.25 9.12 12.44
C SER A 138 7.22 8.23 13.22
N PHE A 139 7.30 8.38 14.55
CA PHE A 139 8.02 7.44 15.42
C PHE A 139 7.40 6.03 15.35
N HIS A 140 6.07 5.93 15.43
CA HIS A 140 5.40 4.64 15.30
C HIS A 140 5.50 4.05 13.89
N CYS A 141 5.45 4.85 12.83
CA CYS A 141 5.69 4.38 11.47
C CYS A 141 7.09 3.77 11.35
N THR A 142 8.10 4.50 11.83
CA THR A 142 9.49 4.04 11.79
C THR A 142 9.62 2.72 12.55
N ARG A 143 9.05 2.61 13.76
CA ARG A 143 9.04 1.35 14.52
C ARG A 143 8.35 0.21 13.75
N LEU A 144 7.17 0.47 13.18
CA LEU A 144 6.36 -0.54 12.48
C LEU A 144 6.99 -0.97 11.14
N LEU A 145 7.76 -0.10 10.49
CA LEU A 145 8.51 -0.42 9.29
C LEU A 145 9.52 -1.57 9.52
N PHE A 146 10.11 -1.63 10.71
CA PHE A 146 11.07 -2.67 11.10
C PHE A 146 10.46 -3.77 11.99
N ASP A 147 9.13 -3.90 11.99
CA ASP A 147 8.42 -4.86 12.83
C ASP A 147 8.55 -6.29 12.31
N GLU A 148 8.97 -7.22 13.19
CA GLU A 148 9.13 -8.64 12.88
C GLU A 148 7.81 -9.34 12.55
N TYR A 149 6.68 -8.78 12.99
CA TYR A 149 5.33 -9.31 12.77
C TYR A 149 4.64 -8.59 11.61
N THR A 150 5.39 -8.33 10.55
CA THR A 150 4.86 -7.87 9.27
C THR A 150 4.30 -9.07 8.50
N SER A 151 3.06 -8.93 8.01
CA SER A 151 2.39 -9.95 7.19
C SER A 151 3.20 -10.28 5.94
N CYS A 152 3.55 -11.55 5.75
CA CYS A 152 4.25 -12.00 4.56
C CYS A 152 3.42 -11.84 3.27
N MET A 153 2.09 -11.82 3.37
CA MET A 153 1.19 -11.71 2.21
C MET A 153 0.90 -10.27 1.81
N SER A 154 0.74 -9.37 2.78
CA SER A 154 0.29 -7.99 2.51
C SER A 154 1.33 -6.93 2.83
N GLY A 155 2.40 -7.27 3.56
CA GLY A 155 3.36 -6.32 4.07
C GLY A 155 2.82 -5.41 5.20
N GLU A 156 1.61 -5.66 5.72
CA GLU A 156 1.05 -4.86 6.80
C GLU A 156 1.60 -5.25 8.17
N PRO A 157 1.81 -4.30 9.10
CA PRO A 157 1.46 -2.87 8.99
C PRO A 157 2.54 -1.99 8.34
N ALA A 158 3.67 -2.58 7.92
CA ALA A 158 4.83 -1.85 7.44
C ALA A 158 4.54 -1.07 6.14
N VAL A 159 3.82 -1.65 5.18
CA VAL A 159 3.39 -0.94 3.94
C VAL A 159 2.60 0.32 4.25
N SER A 160 1.64 0.25 5.18
CA SER A 160 0.89 1.43 5.62
C SER A 160 1.79 2.46 6.32
N ALA A 161 2.76 2.02 7.11
CA ALA A 161 3.75 2.90 7.72
C ALA A 161 4.63 3.61 6.69
N VAL A 162 5.05 2.92 5.62
CA VAL A 162 5.80 3.50 4.50
C VAL A 162 4.98 4.60 3.82
N ARG A 163 3.73 4.30 3.45
CA ARG A 163 2.83 5.27 2.81
C ARG A 163 2.57 6.49 3.67
N LEU A 164 2.37 6.27 4.97
CA LEU A 164 2.14 7.38 5.90
C LEU A 164 3.39 8.25 6.03
N LEU A 165 4.58 7.68 6.24
CA LEU A 165 5.83 8.45 6.27
C LEU A 165 6.04 9.29 5.02
N ALA A 166 5.78 8.71 3.85
CA ALA A 166 5.88 9.41 2.57
C ALA A 166 4.86 10.57 2.47
N SER A 167 3.63 10.39 2.96
CA SER A 167 2.62 11.45 2.95
C SER A 167 2.93 12.62 3.90
N LEU A 168 3.66 12.36 5.00
CA LEU A 168 4.05 13.36 5.99
C LEU A 168 5.13 14.34 5.49
N GLU A 169 5.80 14.02 4.37
CA GLU A 169 6.81 14.86 3.71
C GLU A 169 6.30 16.28 3.40
N SER A 170 4.99 16.43 3.22
CA SER A 170 4.34 17.65 2.73
C SER A 170 4.38 18.85 3.68
N ASN A 171 4.56 18.64 4.99
CA ASN A 171 4.23 19.66 6.01
C ASN A 171 5.39 20.09 6.92
N LEU A 172 6.59 19.52 6.77
CA LEU A 172 7.71 19.81 7.66
C LEU A 172 8.97 20.16 6.86
N LEU A 173 9.69 21.19 7.33
CA LEU A 173 11.02 21.62 6.87
C LEU A 173 12.11 20.51 6.96
N TYR A 174 11.75 19.31 7.41
CA TYR A 174 12.64 18.18 7.62
C TYR A 174 12.28 17.01 6.69
N GLN A 175 13.11 16.79 5.67
CA GLN A 175 13.08 15.62 4.76
C GLN A 175 13.45 14.29 5.45
N GLY A 176 13.55 14.27 6.79
CA GLY A 176 13.97 13.09 7.57
C GLY A 176 13.01 11.89 7.49
N HIS A 177 11.80 12.08 6.96
CA HIS A 177 10.79 11.02 6.83
C HIS A 177 11.11 9.98 5.74
N LEU A 178 11.98 10.33 4.77
CA LEU A 178 12.46 9.38 3.75
C LEU A 178 13.63 8.52 4.26
N LEU A 179 14.33 8.95 5.31
CA LEU A 179 15.49 8.23 5.86
C LEU A 179 15.14 6.80 6.32
N PRO A 180 14.02 6.54 7.03
CA PRO A 180 13.61 5.18 7.35
C PRO A 180 13.39 4.32 6.10
N LEU A 181 12.79 4.88 5.05
CA LEU A 181 12.48 4.15 3.82
C LEU A 181 13.77 3.77 3.09
N TYR A 182 14.67 4.73 2.92
CA TYR A 182 16.00 4.50 2.38
C TYR A 182 16.75 3.45 3.20
N SER A 183 16.78 3.60 4.53
CA SER A 183 17.47 2.65 5.42
C SER A 183 16.91 1.23 5.32
N TYR A 184 15.59 1.09 5.09
CA TYR A 184 14.94 -0.21 4.94
C TYR A 184 15.51 -1.00 3.76
N LEU A 185 15.81 -0.34 2.63
CA LEU A 185 16.31 -0.99 1.41
C LEU A 185 17.68 -1.66 1.59
N PHE A 186 18.48 -1.21 2.57
CA PHE A 186 19.83 -1.74 2.81
C PHE A 186 19.88 -2.82 3.89
N GLN A 187 18.73 -3.28 4.36
CA GLN A 187 18.67 -4.38 5.31
C GLN A 187 19.05 -5.72 4.65
N ARG A 188 19.48 -6.67 5.49
CA ARG A 188 19.81 -8.03 5.04
C ARG A 188 18.57 -8.83 4.62
N LYS A 189 17.43 -8.52 5.23
CA LYS A 189 16.14 -9.16 4.99
C LYS A 189 15.10 -8.06 4.88
N CYS A 190 14.41 -8.05 3.75
CA CYS A 190 13.31 -7.14 3.47
C CYS A 190 12.10 -7.96 3.06
N HIS A 191 10.91 -7.51 3.44
CA HIS A 191 9.68 -8.07 2.90
C HIS A 191 9.46 -7.47 1.50
N PRO A 192 9.18 -8.29 0.46
CA PRO A 192 9.07 -7.80 -0.92
C PRO A 192 8.03 -6.69 -1.10
N GLU A 193 6.86 -6.82 -0.45
CA GLU A 193 5.81 -5.80 -0.48
C GLU A 193 6.28 -4.45 0.11
N VAL A 194 7.02 -4.50 1.22
CA VAL A 194 7.52 -3.32 1.91
C VAL A 194 8.69 -2.70 1.15
N GLU A 195 9.60 -3.53 0.62
CA GLU A 195 10.73 -3.08 -0.20
C GLU A 195 10.24 -2.38 -1.48
N GLY A 196 9.29 -3.00 -2.19
CA GLY A 196 8.66 -2.42 -3.37
C GLY A 196 7.93 -1.11 -3.06
N GLU A 197 7.21 -1.04 -1.94
CA GLU A 197 6.55 0.20 -1.52
C GLU A 197 7.55 1.29 -1.13
N CYS A 198 8.64 0.96 -0.42
CA CYS A 198 9.71 1.91 -0.10
C CYS A 198 10.32 2.51 -1.36
N LEU A 199 10.61 1.69 -2.37
CA LEU A 199 11.12 2.15 -3.67
C LEU A 199 10.13 3.12 -4.34
N ARG A 200 8.84 2.76 -4.41
CA ARG A 200 7.79 3.64 -4.96
C ARG A 200 7.73 4.99 -4.26
N GLN A 201 7.75 4.99 -2.93
CA GLN A 201 7.64 6.22 -2.15
C GLN A 201 8.91 7.09 -2.18
N LEU A 202 10.04 6.55 -2.66
CA LEU A 202 11.28 7.30 -2.85
C LEU A 202 11.37 8.00 -4.22
N ALA A 203 10.28 8.03 -5.01
CA ALA A 203 10.20 8.69 -6.31
C ALA A 203 10.52 10.21 -6.33
N LYS A 204 10.63 10.85 -5.15
CA LYS A 204 11.04 12.25 -4.99
C LYS A 204 12.41 12.41 -4.32
N ALA A 205 13.13 11.31 -4.11
CA ALA A 205 14.44 11.34 -3.47
C ALA A 205 15.45 12.14 -4.32
N PRO A 206 16.50 12.71 -3.72
CA PRO A 206 17.59 13.32 -4.48
C PRO A 206 18.23 12.34 -5.47
N GLU A 207 18.72 12.83 -6.61
CA GLU A 207 19.29 12.00 -7.69
C GLU A 207 20.45 11.14 -7.19
N GLU A 208 21.29 11.65 -6.30
CA GLU A 208 22.42 10.93 -5.70
C GLU A 208 21.96 9.73 -4.85
N ILE A 209 20.79 9.84 -4.22
CA ILE A 209 20.19 8.74 -3.46
C ILE A 209 19.67 7.67 -4.42
N VAL A 210 19.05 8.08 -5.52
CA VAL A 210 18.54 7.16 -6.55
C VAL A 210 19.69 6.41 -7.22
N GLU A 211 20.80 7.08 -7.53
CA GLU A 211 22.01 6.43 -8.05
C GLU A 211 22.60 5.40 -7.07
N ASN A 212 22.60 5.71 -5.78
CA ASN A 212 23.04 4.79 -4.75
C ASN A 212 22.13 3.55 -4.65
N ILE A 213 20.80 3.77 -4.70
CA ILE A 213 19.81 2.69 -4.75
C ILE A 213 20.03 1.84 -6.00
N LEU A 214 20.12 2.44 -7.18
CA LEU A 214 20.35 1.71 -8.42
C LEU A 214 21.62 0.85 -8.35
N SER A 215 22.71 1.42 -7.85
CA SER A 215 23.97 0.69 -7.61
C SER A 215 23.78 -0.52 -6.69
N HIS A 216 22.93 -0.40 -5.67
CA HIS A 216 22.58 -1.51 -4.79
C HIS A 216 21.83 -2.64 -5.53
N TYR A 217 21.00 -2.34 -6.53
CA TYR A 217 20.21 -3.35 -7.28
C TYR A 217 20.94 -3.92 -8.51
N THR A 218 21.95 -3.22 -9.03
CA THR A 218 22.79 -3.70 -10.14
C THR A 218 23.99 -4.50 -9.67
N THR A 219 24.55 -4.19 -8.50
CA THR A 219 25.83 -4.77 -8.07
C THR A 219 25.65 -5.87 -7.00
N ARG A 220 25.89 -7.13 -7.38
CA ARG A 220 26.12 -8.22 -6.41
C ARG A 220 27.34 -9.02 -6.80
N ILE A 221 28.26 -9.22 -5.85
CA ILE A 221 29.34 -10.19 -6.04
C ILE A 221 28.78 -11.58 -5.71
N SER A 222 28.80 -12.47 -6.68
CA SER A 222 28.42 -13.87 -6.52
C SER A 222 29.35 -14.56 -5.51
N VAL A 223 28.74 -15.16 -4.48
CA VAL A 223 29.47 -15.89 -3.45
C VAL A 223 30.00 -17.19 -4.07
N GLY A 224 31.32 -17.30 -4.22
CA GLY A 224 32.00 -18.48 -4.77
C GLY A 224 32.68 -18.25 -6.12
N THR A 225 32.14 -17.40 -6.99
CA THR A 225 32.75 -17.09 -8.30
C THR A 225 33.39 -15.72 -8.36
N GLY A 226 33.05 -14.80 -7.44
CA GLY A 226 33.52 -13.41 -7.47
C GLY A 226 32.96 -12.58 -8.64
N ALA A 227 32.12 -13.17 -9.50
CA ALA A 227 31.52 -12.50 -10.64
C ALA A 227 30.43 -11.54 -10.19
N LEU A 228 30.31 -10.41 -10.89
CA LEU A 228 29.18 -9.50 -10.72
C LEU A 228 27.94 -10.14 -11.34
N VAL A 229 26.91 -10.36 -10.53
CA VAL A 229 25.59 -10.83 -10.95
C VAL A 229 24.59 -9.73 -10.60
N PRO A 230 23.68 -9.35 -11.52
CA PRO A 230 22.70 -8.33 -11.21
C PRO A 230 21.76 -8.79 -10.08
N ARG A 231 21.62 -7.97 -9.05
CA ARG A 231 20.84 -8.30 -7.84
C ARG A 231 19.34 -8.45 -8.15
N HIS A 232 18.86 -7.69 -9.13
CA HIS A 232 17.46 -7.67 -9.55
C HIS A 232 16.97 -9.01 -10.16
N VAL A 233 17.86 -9.85 -10.71
CA VAL A 233 17.48 -11.13 -11.36
C VAL A 233 16.76 -12.08 -10.38
N GLY A 234 17.14 -12.04 -9.10
CA GLY A 234 16.54 -12.86 -8.04
C GLY A 234 15.48 -12.15 -7.21
N LYS A 235 15.05 -10.93 -7.59
CA LYS A 235 14.04 -10.18 -6.84
C LYS A 235 12.64 -10.57 -7.26
N ASP A 236 11.70 -10.43 -6.32
CA ASP A 236 10.28 -10.62 -6.59
C ASP A 236 9.73 -9.51 -7.48
N ASP A 237 8.68 -9.84 -8.24
CA ASP A 237 8.06 -8.94 -9.20
C ASP A 237 7.63 -7.61 -8.56
N VAL A 238 7.07 -7.64 -7.35
CA VAL A 238 6.63 -6.44 -6.63
C VAL A 238 7.78 -5.47 -6.34
N VAL A 239 8.97 -5.99 -6.05
CA VAL A 239 10.17 -5.16 -5.83
C VAL A 239 10.61 -4.52 -7.15
N LEU A 240 10.58 -5.27 -8.26
CA LEU A 240 10.91 -4.74 -9.58
C LEU A 240 9.93 -3.65 -10.01
N LEU A 241 8.63 -3.84 -9.79
CA LEU A 241 7.62 -2.82 -10.07
C LEU A 241 7.94 -1.52 -9.33
N GLY A 242 8.22 -1.60 -8.03
CA GLY A 242 8.59 -0.41 -7.25
C GLY A 242 9.91 0.23 -7.67
N LEU A 243 10.90 -0.57 -8.09
CA LEU A 243 12.15 -0.06 -8.65
C LEU A 243 11.89 0.70 -9.95
N PHE A 244 11.06 0.18 -10.85
CA PHE A 244 10.74 0.87 -12.10
C PHE A 244 9.94 2.15 -11.88
N ASP A 245 9.04 2.18 -10.90
CA ASP A 245 8.34 3.42 -10.52
C ASP A 245 9.33 4.50 -10.06
N LEU A 246 10.32 4.11 -9.24
CA LEU A 246 11.41 4.99 -8.82
C LEU A 246 12.22 5.48 -10.02
N LEU A 247 12.70 4.58 -10.89
CA LEU A 247 13.58 4.93 -11.99
C LEU A 247 12.87 5.75 -13.07
N LEU A 248 11.58 5.52 -13.31
CA LEU A 248 10.80 6.30 -14.28
C LEU A 248 10.44 7.68 -13.74
N ALA A 249 10.29 7.85 -12.41
CA ALA A 249 10.22 9.17 -11.80
C ALA A 249 11.54 9.96 -11.97
N HIS A 250 12.67 9.24 -12.08
CA HIS A 250 14.01 9.78 -12.30
C HIS A 250 14.54 9.41 -13.70
N SER A 251 13.76 9.69 -14.74
CA SER A 251 14.05 9.29 -16.13
C SER A 251 15.22 10.06 -16.76
N LYS A 252 16.44 9.92 -16.22
CA LYS A 252 17.69 10.51 -16.71
C LYS A 252 18.85 9.54 -16.47
N GLY A 253 19.95 9.74 -17.22
CA GLY A 253 21.25 9.12 -16.93
C GLY A 253 21.19 7.60 -16.78
N SER A 254 21.77 7.11 -15.68
CA SER A 254 21.93 5.68 -15.37
C SER A 254 20.61 4.92 -15.25
N SER A 255 19.53 5.58 -14.82
CA SER A 255 18.19 4.98 -14.73
C SER A 255 17.68 4.51 -16.10
N LEU A 256 17.82 5.34 -17.14
CA LEU A 256 17.36 4.99 -18.48
C LEU A 256 18.19 3.85 -19.09
N SER A 257 19.51 3.87 -18.88
CA SER A 257 20.39 2.78 -19.34
C SER A 257 20.01 1.45 -18.70
N PHE A 258 19.70 1.44 -17.41
CA PHE A 258 19.24 0.24 -16.73
C PHE A 258 17.89 -0.25 -17.25
N ILE A 259 16.93 0.65 -17.49
CA ILE A 259 15.62 0.29 -18.05
C ILE A 259 15.78 -0.30 -19.46
N GLU A 260 16.64 0.30 -20.29
CA GLU A 260 16.96 -0.19 -21.63
C GLU A 260 17.49 -1.63 -21.61
N GLU A 261 18.55 -1.85 -20.83
CA GLU A 261 19.20 -3.16 -20.67
C GLU A 261 18.17 -4.19 -20.17
N PHE A 262 17.37 -3.84 -19.16
CA PHE A 262 16.33 -4.72 -18.65
C PHE A 262 15.30 -5.08 -19.72
N LEU A 263 14.79 -4.11 -20.49
CA LEU A 263 13.78 -4.38 -21.52
C LEU A 263 14.32 -5.33 -22.60
N HIS A 264 15.58 -5.19 -22.98
CA HIS A 264 16.22 -6.10 -23.94
C HIS A 264 16.42 -7.51 -23.38
N GLU A 265 16.89 -7.64 -22.15
CA GLU A 265 17.32 -8.94 -21.61
C GLU A 265 16.22 -9.73 -20.89
N THR A 266 15.19 -9.04 -20.38
CA THR A 266 14.20 -9.67 -19.50
C THR A 266 13.37 -10.72 -20.21
N ARG A 267 13.03 -11.80 -19.50
CA ARG A 267 11.99 -12.78 -19.87
C ARG A 267 10.76 -12.69 -18.98
N ARG A 268 10.69 -11.65 -18.13
CA ARG A 268 9.55 -11.41 -17.23
C ARG A 268 8.53 -10.53 -17.96
N TYR A 269 7.73 -11.15 -18.82
CA TYR A 269 6.78 -10.45 -19.70
C TYR A 269 5.80 -9.54 -18.97
N ASN A 270 5.38 -9.91 -17.76
CA ASN A 270 4.50 -9.07 -16.94
C ASN A 270 5.19 -7.75 -16.55
N ILE A 271 6.45 -7.82 -16.11
CA ILE A 271 7.25 -6.63 -15.76
C ILE A 271 7.60 -5.83 -17.01
N TYR A 272 7.96 -6.51 -18.11
CA TYR A 272 8.18 -5.88 -19.40
C TYR A 272 6.96 -5.03 -19.82
N HIS A 273 5.78 -5.64 -19.87
CA HIS A 273 4.54 -4.95 -20.24
C HIS A 273 4.19 -3.80 -19.29
N TYR A 274 4.41 -3.98 -17.98
CA TYR A 274 4.26 -2.93 -16.99
C TYR A 274 5.14 -1.71 -17.30
N VAL A 275 6.44 -1.93 -17.51
CA VAL A 275 7.41 -0.86 -17.79
C VAL A 275 7.04 -0.11 -19.07
N LEU A 276 6.64 -0.81 -20.12
CA LEU A 276 6.16 -0.17 -21.36
C LEU A 276 4.96 0.75 -21.10
N THR A 277 3.98 0.26 -20.34
CA THR A 277 2.77 1.02 -20.00
C THR A 277 3.10 2.25 -19.15
N MET A 278 4.03 2.12 -18.20
CA MET A 278 4.47 3.22 -17.35
C MET A 278 5.27 4.27 -18.14
N ILE A 279 6.12 3.87 -19.09
CA ILE A 279 6.81 4.82 -19.98
C ILE A 279 5.79 5.65 -20.77
N ILE A 280 4.76 4.99 -21.33
CA ILE A 280 3.68 5.65 -22.06
C ILE A 280 2.93 6.64 -21.16
N ALA A 281 2.57 6.22 -19.95
CA ALA A 281 1.80 7.03 -19.01
C ALA A 281 2.58 8.24 -18.45
N ASN A 282 3.91 8.12 -18.32
CA ASN A 282 4.75 9.18 -17.76
C ASN A 282 4.96 10.37 -18.72
N HIS A 283 4.75 10.19 -20.02
CA HIS A 283 4.92 11.21 -21.07
C HIS A 283 6.30 11.92 -21.07
N SER A 284 7.32 11.31 -20.46
CA SER A 284 8.70 11.84 -20.48
C SER A 284 9.31 11.65 -21.86
N SER A 285 9.83 12.73 -22.46
CA SER A 285 10.43 12.67 -23.80
C SER A 285 11.60 11.68 -23.89
N GLN A 286 12.41 11.59 -22.83
CA GLN A 286 13.56 10.68 -22.79
C GLN A 286 13.11 9.22 -22.66
N ALA A 287 12.10 8.95 -21.83
CA ALA A 287 11.52 7.62 -21.72
C ALA A 287 10.82 7.20 -23.03
N TRP A 288 10.21 8.16 -23.72
CA TRP A 288 9.61 7.95 -25.04
C TRP A 288 10.64 7.57 -26.10
N GLU A 289 11.76 8.30 -26.18
CA GLU A 289 12.87 7.96 -27.09
C GLU A 289 13.43 6.56 -26.82
N LEU A 290 13.56 6.20 -25.54
CA LEU A 290 13.95 4.86 -25.12
C LEU A 290 12.97 3.79 -25.64
N LEU A 291 11.66 4.00 -25.48
CA LEU A 291 10.64 3.08 -25.98
C LEU A 291 10.72 2.88 -27.49
N LEU A 292 10.88 3.96 -28.24
CA LEU A 292 11.03 3.89 -29.70
C LEU A 292 12.27 3.08 -30.10
N LYS A 293 13.38 3.26 -29.40
CA LYS A 293 14.61 2.50 -29.60
C LYS A 293 14.41 1.01 -29.32
N VAL A 294 13.89 0.66 -28.14
CA VAL A 294 13.61 -0.73 -27.75
C VAL A 294 12.69 -1.40 -28.78
N ALA A 295 11.64 -0.72 -29.23
CA ALA A 295 10.72 -1.25 -30.23
C ALA A 295 11.38 -1.49 -31.61
N GLN A 296 12.29 -0.62 -32.02
CA GLN A 296 13.01 -0.79 -33.29
C GLN A 296 13.96 -1.98 -33.26
N ASP A 297 14.60 -2.24 -32.12
CA ASP A 297 15.59 -3.30 -31.96
C ASP A 297 14.96 -4.66 -31.64
N GLU A 298 13.75 -4.68 -31.07
CA GLU A 298 13.07 -5.91 -30.65
C GLU A 298 12.81 -6.89 -31.81
N GLN A 299 13.10 -8.17 -31.54
CA GLN A 299 12.92 -9.30 -32.46
C GLN A 299 12.11 -10.45 -31.83
N GLU A 300 11.95 -10.48 -30.52
CA GLU A 300 11.23 -11.54 -29.83
C GLU A 300 9.71 -11.41 -30.05
N PRO A 301 9.03 -12.42 -30.64
CA PRO A 301 7.61 -12.31 -31.02
C PRO A 301 6.69 -11.96 -29.84
N GLU A 302 6.93 -12.55 -28.66
CA GLU A 302 6.11 -12.29 -27.47
C GLU A 302 6.25 -10.84 -26.99
N LYS A 303 7.47 -10.29 -26.96
CA LYS A 303 7.72 -8.88 -26.63
C LYS A 303 7.14 -7.93 -27.67
N ILE A 304 7.23 -8.27 -28.96
CA ILE A 304 6.61 -7.49 -30.04
C ILE A 304 5.10 -7.38 -29.84
N GLN A 305 4.42 -8.46 -29.46
CA GLN A 305 2.98 -8.43 -29.17
C GLN A 305 2.66 -7.50 -27.99
N LEU A 306 3.46 -7.53 -26.93
CA LEU A 306 3.29 -6.66 -25.75
C LEU A 306 3.56 -5.19 -26.09
N LEU A 307 4.57 -4.90 -26.93
CA LEU A 307 4.83 -3.56 -27.47
C LEU A 307 3.66 -3.06 -28.30
N LEU A 308 3.13 -3.88 -29.20
CA LEU A 308 1.96 -3.53 -30.01
C LEU A 308 0.76 -3.23 -29.11
N ALA A 309 0.49 -4.07 -28.10
CA ALA A 309 -0.59 -3.86 -27.16
C ALA A 309 -0.42 -2.54 -26.39
N ALA A 310 0.77 -2.28 -25.84
CA ALA A 310 1.05 -1.04 -25.12
C ALA A 310 0.91 0.20 -26.02
N LEU A 311 1.49 0.19 -27.23
CA LEU A 311 1.43 1.32 -28.17
C LEU A 311 0.00 1.65 -28.64
N THR A 312 -0.95 0.70 -28.59
CA THR A 312 -2.36 1.01 -28.88
C THR A 312 -2.98 2.02 -27.91
N LEU A 313 -2.41 2.18 -26.71
CA LEU A 313 -2.86 3.14 -25.72
C LEU A 313 -2.52 4.59 -26.12
N VAL A 314 -1.57 4.79 -27.03
CA VAL A 314 -1.18 6.11 -27.49
C VAL A 314 -2.01 6.50 -28.70
N GLN A 315 -2.89 7.47 -28.53
CA GLN A 315 -3.80 7.92 -29.57
C GLN A 315 -3.14 8.97 -30.48
N HIS A 316 -3.25 8.76 -31.80
CA HIS A 316 -3.08 9.79 -32.85
C HIS A 316 -1.66 10.35 -33.05
N ASP A 317 -0.62 9.52 -32.94
CA ASP A 317 0.74 9.88 -33.37
C ASP A 317 1.13 9.11 -34.66
N PRO A 318 1.33 9.80 -35.81
CA PRO A 318 1.74 9.18 -37.06
C PRO A 318 3.06 8.39 -36.97
N ALA A 319 3.98 8.78 -36.09
CA ALA A 319 5.23 8.04 -35.87
C ALA A 319 4.96 6.67 -35.23
N ILE A 320 3.98 6.59 -34.34
CA ILE A 320 3.57 5.34 -33.68
C ILE A 320 2.88 4.43 -34.67
N GLU A 321 1.98 4.96 -35.51
CA GLU A 321 1.32 4.15 -36.53
C GLU A 321 2.33 3.48 -37.48
N LYS A 322 3.36 4.23 -37.88
CA LYS A 322 4.47 3.71 -38.70
C LYS A 322 5.25 2.62 -37.95
N LEU A 323 5.59 2.85 -36.69
CA LEU A 323 6.31 1.87 -35.86
C LEU A 323 5.49 0.59 -35.64
N MET A 324 4.19 0.73 -35.34
CA MET A 324 3.28 -0.40 -35.19
C MET A 324 3.18 -1.23 -36.47
N HIS A 325 3.18 -0.59 -37.65
CA HIS A 325 3.21 -1.31 -38.91
C HIS A 325 4.50 -2.12 -39.08
N GLN A 326 5.67 -1.56 -38.72
CA GLN A 326 6.95 -2.26 -38.77
C GLN A 326 6.99 -3.45 -37.80
N LEU A 327 6.51 -3.25 -36.56
CA LEU A 327 6.42 -4.32 -35.56
C LEU A 327 5.51 -5.46 -36.00
N ARG A 328 4.35 -5.15 -36.61
CA ARG A 328 3.45 -6.18 -37.16
C ARG A 328 4.11 -7.01 -38.26
N GLN A 329 4.99 -6.43 -39.06
CA GLN A 329 5.73 -7.18 -40.09
C GLN A 329 6.75 -8.14 -39.48
N LYS A 330 7.34 -7.80 -38.33
CA LYS A 330 8.28 -8.68 -37.60
C LYS A 330 7.59 -9.80 -36.81
N ALA A 331 6.31 -9.63 -36.48
CA ALA A 331 5.53 -10.59 -35.69
C ALA A 331 5.03 -11.80 -36.50
N VAL A 332 5.20 -11.80 -37.83
CA VAL A 332 4.82 -12.87 -38.77
C VAL A 332 5.97 -13.86 -38.95
#